data_AF-A0A0D2Q8H3-F1
#
_entry.id   AF-A0A0D2Q8H3-F1
#
_cell.length_a   1.000
_cell.length_b   1.000
_cell.length_c   1.000
_cell.angle_alpha   90.00
_cell.angle_beta   90.00
_cell.angle_gamma   90.00
#
_symmetry.space_group_name_H-M   'P 1'
#
loop_
_entity.id
_entity.type
_entity.pdbx_description
1 polymer ?
#
loop_
_entity_poly.entity_id
_entity_poly.type
_entity_poly.pdbx_seq_one_letter_code
_entity_poly.pdbx_strand_id
1 'polypeptide(L)'
;MSREDNVMNRHYFADGRKLSLVAIAGLIAGVILILSFRKPGDYSLLCSLAKFRAQPIHEGEFSDMETQLQAIVHYATSKIVPQQNYGEISITFDVLKKRAPCNFLVFGLGYDSLMWNSLNPHGKTTFIEEDPKWVEIVLKTAPDLHAYPVKYRTELKEADDLLSHYRSEPSCFPSKAYLRGNDQCRLALTGFPNEFYDTEWDLIMIDAPRGYFPEAPGRMAAIFSAAVMARNRKGSGVTHVFLHDIDRRVEKLFANEFLCKKYLVKGFGRLWHFEIPSAVNMTTHDGSGFC
;
A
#
# COMPACT_ATOMS: atom_id res chain seq x y z
N MET A 1 1.67 85.58 -20.63
CA MET A 1 0.29 85.33 -21.08
C MET A 1 -0.39 84.53 -19.97
N SER A 2 -1.37 85.18 -19.35
CA SER A 2 -1.80 84.94 -17.97
C SER A 2 -2.71 83.73 -17.78
N ARG A 3 -2.52 83.15 -16.60
CA ARG A 3 -3.50 82.58 -15.66
C ARG A 3 -4.85 83.30 -15.70
N GLU A 4 -5.96 82.55 -15.72
CA GLU A 4 -7.17 82.91 -14.98
C GLU A 4 -8.15 81.72 -14.87
N ASP A 5 -8.40 81.34 -13.62
CA ASP A 5 -9.50 80.52 -13.16
C ASP A 5 -10.83 81.26 -13.38
N ASN A 6 -11.93 80.54 -13.63
CA ASN A 6 -13.21 81.02 -13.13
C ASN A 6 -14.15 79.89 -12.69
N VAL A 7 -14.87 80.24 -11.62
CA VAL A 7 -15.55 79.42 -10.61
C VAL A 7 -17.05 79.40 -10.90
N MET A 8 -17.70 78.26 -10.65
CA MET A 8 -19.03 78.09 -10.02
C MET A 8 -19.46 76.62 -10.17
N ASN A 9 -20.03 75.89 -9.21
CA ASN A 9 -20.83 76.32 -8.08
C ASN A 9 -20.82 75.21 -6.99
N ARG A 10 -20.87 75.63 -5.73
CA ARG A 10 -21.12 74.79 -4.54
C ARG A 10 -22.49 74.12 -4.66
N HIS A 11 -22.61 72.85 -4.25
CA HIS A 11 -23.47 72.47 -3.11
C HIS A 11 -23.39 70.98 -2.73
N TYR A 12 -23.33 70.74 -1.41
CA TYR A 12 -23.74 69.55 -0.65
C TYR A 12 -22.95 68.23 -0.81
N PHE A 13 -22.23 67.83 0.24
CA PHE A 13 -22.62 66.74 1.16
C PHE A 13 -21.47 66.42 2.13
N ALA A 14 -21.39 67.20 3.22
CA ALA A 14 -20.61 66.85 4.39
C ALA A 14 -21.46 65.99 5.33
N ASP A 15 -21.80 64.76 4.93
CA ASP A 15 -22.57 63.85 5.81
C ASP A 15 -22.23 62.34 5.66
N GLY A 16 -21.52 61.93 4.61
CA GLY A 16 -21.22 60.50 4.38
C GLY A 16 -20.17 59.89 5.32
N ARG A 17 -19.27 60.69 5.89
CA ARG A 17 -18.12 60.19 6.66
C ARG A 17 -18.46 59.83 8.11
N LYS A 18 -19.44 60.51 8.71
CA LYS A 18 -19.92 60.19 10.08
C LYS A 18 -20.87 59.00 10.09
N LEU A 19 -21.77 58.90 9.10
CA LEU A 19 -22.65 57.74 8.93
C LEU A 19 -21.87 56.44 8.73
N SER A 20 -20.77 56.47 7.97
CA SER A 20 -19.93 55.28 7.75
C SER A 20 -19.23 54.79 9.03
N LEU A 21 -18.79 55.68 9.91
CA LEU A 21 -18.12 55.30 11.16
C LEU A 21 -19.11 54.78 12.21
N VAL A 22 -20.31 55.36 12.28
CA VAL A 22 -21.39 54.90 13.16
C VAL A 22 -21.90 53.52 12.71
N ALA A 23 -22.01 53.27 11.41
CA ALA A 23 -22.39 51.96 10.88
C ALA A 23 -21.36 50.86 11.20
N ILE A 24 -20.06 51.17 11.11
CA ILE A 24 -18.99 50.23 11.45
C ILE A 24 -18.97 49.97 12.96
N ALA A 25 -19.12 51.00 13.79
CA ALA A 25 -19.21 50.84 15.25
C ALA A 25 -20.45 50.03 15.65
N GLY A 26 -21.58 50.22 14.97
CA GLY A 26 -22.80 49.44 15.16
C GLY A 26 -22.65 47.96 14.77
N LEU A 27 -21.94 47.66 13.68
CA LEU A 27 -21.61 46.28 13.28
C LEU A 27 -20.70 45.58 14.30
N ILE A 28 -19.66 46.27 14.78
CA ILE A 28 -18.74 45.72 15.79
C ILE A 28 -19.49 45.49 17.12
N ALA A 29 -20.30 46.46 17.55
CA ALA A 29 -21.12 46.32 18.75
C ALA A 29 -22.16 45.20 18.61
N GLY A 30 -22.77 45.04 17.44
CA GLY A 30 -23.69 43.94 17.12
C GLY A 30 -23.02 42.57 17.17
N VAL A 31 -21.82 42.42 16.61
CA VAL A 31 -21.03 41.17 16.69
C VAL A 31 -20.64 40.87 18.14
N ILE A 32 -20.21 41.87 18.91
CA ILE A 32 -19.90 41.71 20.33
C ILE A 32 -21.15 41.33 21.12
N LEU A 33 -22.32 41.93 20.84
CA LEU A 33 -23.59 41.55 21.47
C LEU A 33 -23.97 40.11 21.14
N ILE A 34 -23.85 39.69 19.87
CA ILE A 34 -24.14 38.32 19.43
C ILE A 34 -23.20 37.31 20.10
N LEU A 35 -21.92 37.66 20.28
CA LEU A 35 -20.95 36.85 21.02
C LEU A 35 -21.26 36.85 22.54
N SER A 36 -21.82 37.93 23.08
CA SER A 36 -22.22 38.06 24.49
C SER A 36 -23.51 37.28 24.82
N PHE A 37 -24.40 37.13 23.83
CA PHE A 37 -25.60 36.29 23.93
C PHE A 37 -25.34 34.81 23.62
N ARG A 38 -24.14 34.48 23.12
CA ARG A 38 -23.63 33.11 23.07
C ARG A 38 -23.22 32.70 24.50
N LYS A 39 -24.21 32.39 25.33
CA LYS A 39 -23.99 31.53 26.51
C LYS A 39 -23.15 30.32 26.05
N PRO A 40 -22.29 29.73 26.91
CA PRO A 40 -21.70 28.42 26.64
C PRO A 40 -22.81 27.36 26.67
N GLY A 41 -23.66 27.40 25.64
CA GLY A 41 -24.77 26.50 25.41
C GLY A 41 -24.22 25.27 24.71
N ASP A 42 -24.14 24.20 25.50
CA ASP A 42 -24.31 22.81 25.07
C ASP A 42 -23.18 22.10 24.32
N TYR A 43 -21.93 22.31 24.75
CA TYR A 43 -21.00 21.17 24.74
C TYR A 43 -21.45 20.07 25.72
N SER A 44 -22.21 20.43 26.77
CA SER A 44 -22.77 19.48 27.74
C SER A 44 -23.83 18.56 27.13
N LEU A 45 -24.73 19.07 26.28
CA LEU A 45 -25.81 18.28 25.71
C LEU A 45 -25.32 17.37 24.58
N LEU A 46 -24.34 17.81 23.79
CA LEU A 46 -23.65 16.96 22.81
C LEU A 46 -22.72 15.93 23.47
N CYS A 47 -22.01 16.28 24.56
CA CYS A 47 -21.28 15.29 25.36
C CYS A 47 -22.23 14.34 26.14
N SER A 48 -23.42 14.80 26.52
CA SER A 48 -24.42 13.97 27.19
C SER A 48 -25.08 13.00 26.22
N LEU A 49 -25.42 13.43 25.00
CA LEU A 49 -25.85 12.54 23.91
C LEU A 49 -24.73 11.58 23.45
N ALA A 50 -23.48 12.04 23.41
CA ALA A 50 -22.33 11.16 23.19
C ALA A 50 -22.15 10.15 24.34
N LYS A 51 -22.41 10.53 25.60
CA LYS A 51 -22.41 9.62 26.75
C LYS A 51 -23.58 8.63 26.76
N PHE A 52 -24.74 8.97 26.18
CA PHE A 52 -25.86 8.03 26.02
C PHE A 52 -25.64 7.04 24.87
N ARG A 53 -24.67 7.28 23.99
CA ARG A 53 -24.32 6.40 22.85
C ARG A 53 -22.94 5.76 22.95
N ALA A 54 -22.06 6.29 23.79
CA ALA A 54 -20.78 5.69 24.10
C ALA A 54 -21.01 4.53 25.06
N GLN A 55 -21.07 3.32 24.50
CA GLN A 55 -20.65 2.17 25.28
C GLN A 55 -19.23 2.46 25.79
N PRO A 56 -18.88 2.07 27.03
CA PRO A 56 -17.48 2.11 27.43
C PRO A 56 -16.72 1.31 26.38
N ILE A 57 -15.75 1.95 25.70
CA ILE A 57 -14.79 1.23 24.87
C ILE A 57 -14.15 0.25 25.83
N HIS A 58 -14.50 -1.04 25.70
CA HIS A 58 -13.85 -2.07 26.47
C HIS A 58 -12.37 -2.01 26.10
N GLU A 59 -11.46 -2.11 27.07
CA GLU A 59 -10.00 -2.03 26.84
C GLU A 59 -9.53 -2.97 25.70
N GLY A 60 -10.28 -4.04 25.42
CA GLY A 60 -10.08 -4.93 24.27
C GLY A 60 -10.36 -4.32 22.89
N GLU A 61 -11.36 -3.45 22.71
CA GLU A 61 -11.65 -2.83 21.41
C GLU A 61 -10.58 -1.81 20.99
N PHE A 62 -9.98 -1.10 21.95
CA PHE A 62 -8.86 -0.19 21.66
C PHE A 62 -7.60 -0.96 21.29
N SER A 63 -7.35 -2.10 21.95
CA SER A 63 -6.25 -3.02 21.59
C SER A 63 -6.41 -3.61 20.18
N ASP A 64 -7.65 -3.90 19.75
CA ASP A 64 -7.91 -4.49 18.43
C ASP A 64 -7.65 -3.53 17.26
N MET A 65 -7.65 -2.21 17.52
CA MET A 65 -7.43 -1.17 16.51
C MET A 65 -6.07 -0.46 16.63
N GLU A 66 -5.23 -0.86 17.58
CA GLU A 66 -3.99 -0.13 17.92
C GLU A 66 -3.09 0.05 16.68
N THR A 67 -2.85 -1.01 15.90
CA THR A 67 -2.02 -0.94 14.69
C THR A 67 -2.60 0.01 13.64
N GLN A 68 -3.92 0.06 13.47
CA GLN A 68 -4.59 0.97 12.53
C GLN A 68 -4.49 2.41 12.99
N LEU A 69 -4.72 2.67 14.27
CA LEU A 69 -4.61 4.02 14.84
C LEU A 69 -3.16 4.53 14.77
N GLN A 70 -2.18 3.68 15.06
CA GLN A 70 -0.76 3.98 14.89
C GLN A 70 -0.42 4.29 13.44
N ALA A 71 -0.91 3.49 12.48
CA ALA A 71 -0.71 3.76 11.06
C ALA A 71 -1.30 5.12 10.64
N ILE A 72 -2.52 5.45 11.09
CA ILE A 72 -3.15 6.76 10.81
C ILE A 72 -2.27 7.90 11.34
N VAL A 73 -1.84 7.84 12.59
CA VAL A 73 -0.99 8.89 13.19
C VAL A 73 0.35 8.97 12.44
N HIS A 74 0.97 7.83 12.14
CA HIS A 74 2.24 7.77 11.43
C HIS A 74 2.14 8.44 10.05
N TYR A 75 1.18 8.04 9.20
CA TYR A 75 1.08 8.57 7.84
C TYR A 75 0.48 9.97 7.77
N ALA A 76 -0.30 10.41 8.76
CA ALA A 76 -0.81 11.77 8.83
C ALA A 76 0.27 12.79 9.25
N THR A 77 1.33 12.34 9.95
CA THR A 77 2.37 13.22 10.52
C THR A 77 3.75 13.05 9.88
N SER A 78 4.00 11.93 9.21
CA SER A 78 5.27 11.67 8.52
C SER A 78 5.42 12.53 7.26
N LYS A 79 6.66 12.98 7.02
CA LYS A 79 7.05 13.59 5.73
C LYS A 79 7.43 12.57 4.67
N ILE A 80 7.58 11.31 5.07
CA ILE A 80 7.94 10.19 4.20
C ILE A 80 6.70 9.32 4.03
N VAL A 81 6.31 9.12 2.78
CA VAL A 81 5.10 8.38 2.39
C VAL A 81 5.48 7.13 1.58
N PRO A 82 4.59 6.13 1.48
CA PRO A 82 4.77 4.97 0.60
C PRO A 82 5.19 5.34 -0.84
N GLN A 83 5.98 4.46 -1.47
CA GLN A 83 6.38 4.60 -2.88
C GLN A 83 5.17 4.50 -3.83
N GLN A 84 4.18 3.68 -3.46
CA GLN A 84 2.98 3.47 -4.23
C GLN A 84 2.03 4.65 -4.09
N ASN A 85 1.43 5.10 -5.19
CA ASN A 85 0.45 6.19 -5.15
C ASN A 85 -0.93 5.68 -4.69
N TYR A 86 -1.86 6.61 -4.43
CA TYR A 86 -3.22 6.28 -3.98
C TYR A 86 -3.93 5.24 -4.87
N GLY A 87 -3.84 5.37 -6.20
CA GLY A 87 -4.52 4.46 -7.11
C GLY A 87 -3.87 3.06 -7.15
N GLU A 88 -2.55 2.98 -6.99
CA GLU A 88 -1.83 1.72 -6.85
C GLU A 88 -2.24 1.02 -5.54
N ILE A 89 -2.19 1.74 -4.41
CA ILE A 89 -2.58 1.20 -3.09
C ILE A 89 -4.05 0.75 -3.07
N SER A 90 -4.93 1.52 -3.72
CA SER A 90 -6.37 1.22 -3.76
C SER A 90 -6.67 -0.14 -4.39
N ILE A 91 -5.85 -0.60 -5.36
CA ILE A 91 -6.03 -1.93 -5.96
C ILE A 91 -5.88 -3.03 -4.91
N THR A 92 -4.82 -3.00 -4.11
CA THR A 92 -4.57 -4.01 -3.07
C THR A 92 -5.55 -3.84 -1.91
N PHE A 93 -5.85 -2.60 -1.51
CA PHE A 93 -6.83 -2.31 -0.47
C PHE A 93 -8.23 -2.84 -0.80
N ASP A 94 -8.70 -2.71 -2.04
CA ASP A 94 -10.01 -3.25 -2.48
C ASP A 94 -10.13 -4.76 -2.26
N VAL A 95 -9.01 -5.49 -2.38
CA VAL A 95 -8.94 -6.94 -2.16
C VAL A 95 -8.89 -7.24 -0.67
N LEU A 96 -8.01 -6.57 0.08
CA LEU A 96 -7.89 -6.73 1.54
C LEU A 96 -9.22 -6.46 2.25
N LYS A 97 -9.95 -5.42 1.86
CA LYS A 97 -11.28 -5.09 2.40
C LYS A 97 -12.29 -6.25 2.32
N LYS A 98 -12.14 -7.15 1.34
CA LYS A 98 -13.04 -8.28 1.12
C LYS A 98 -12.51 -9.61 1.66
N ARG A 99 -11.20 -9.68 1.95
CA ARG A 99 -10.48 -10.92 2.23
C ARG A 99 -9.89 -10.99 3.63
N ALA A 100 -9.62 -9.85 4.28
CA ALA A 100 -9.05 -9.82 5.61
C ALA A 100 -10.00 -10.45 6.64
N PRO A 101 -9.49 -11.16 7.66
CA PRO A 101 -8.07 -11.51 7.86
C PRO A 101 -7.59 -12.56 6.85
N CYS A 102 -6.37 -12.40 6.34
CA CYS A 102 -5.77 -13.36 5.39
C CYS A 102 -4.25 -13.51 5.59
N ASN A 103 -3.66 -14.52 4.92
CA ASN A 103 -2.21 -14.65 4.82
C ASN A 103 -1.68 -13.75 3.69
N PHE A 104 -0.98 -12.69 4.04
CA PHE A 104 -0.41 -11.70 3.13
C PHE A 104 1.12 -11.72 3.17
N LEU A 105 1.73 -12.12 2.05
CA LEU A 105 3.19 -12.05 1.86
C LEU A 105 3.56 -10.78 1.12
N VAL A 106 4.57 -10.06 1.61
CA VAL A 106 5.13 -8.88 0.95
C VAL A 106 6.62 -9.10 0.72
N PHE A 107 7.04 -9.13 -0.55
CA PHE A 107 8.44 -8.97 -0.90
C PHE A 107 8.76 -7.47 -0.84
N GLY A 108 9.59 -7.09 0.12
CA GLY A 108 9.96 -5.73 0.46
C GLY A 108 9.58 -5.38 1.89
N LEU A 109 10.44 -4.60 2.55
CA LEU A 109 10.15 -3.96 3.83
C LEU A 109 10.46 -2.47 3.70
N GLY A 110 9.59 -1.60 4.19
CA GLY A 110 9.78 -0.16 4.00
C GLY A 110 8.66 0.69 4.57
N TYR A 111 8.53 1.90 4.00
CA TYR A 111 7.61 2.91 4.50
C TYR A 111 6.14 2.54 4.35
N ASP A 112 5.79 1.54 3.56
CA ASP A 112 4.44 1.04 3.38
C ASP A 112 4.09 -0.17 4.28
N SER A 113 5.07 -0.72 5.01
CA SER A 113 4.88 -1.97 5.76
C SER A 113 3.90 -1.81 6.92
N LEU A 114 3.94 -0.69 7.64
CA LEU A 114 2.97 -0.40 8.70
C LEU A 114 1.55 -0.29 8.12
N MET A 115 1.40 0.36 6.96
CA MET A 115 0.12 0.41 6.25
C MET A 115 -0.35 -1.00 5.88
N TRP A 116 0.47 -1.81 5.21
CA TRP A 116 0.08 -3.16 4.81
C TRP A 116 -0.33 -4.04 5.98
N ASN A 117 0.41 -3.96 7.09
CA ASN A 117 0.06 -4.68 8.32
C ASN A 117 -1.28 -4.20 8.89
N SER A 118 -1.49 -2.88 8.95
CA SER A 118 -2.73 -2.29 9.48
C SER A 118 -3.98 -2.59 8.64
N LEU A 119 -3.82 -2.75 7.32
CA LEU A 119 -4.91 -3.05 6.38
C LEU A 119 -5.34 -4.53 6.40
N ASN A 120 -4.67 -5.37 7.20
CA ASN A 120 -5.00 -6.79 7.39
C ASN A 120 -5.24 -7.11 8.89
N PRO A 121 -6.23 -6.47 9.54
CA PRO A 121 -6.52 -6.68 10.97
C PRO A 121 -6.72 -8.17 11.27
N HIS A 122 -6.08 -8.66 12.35
CA HIS A 122 -6.10 -10.06 12.79
C HIS A 122 -5.58 -11.09 11.77
N GLY A 123 -5.10 -10.64 10.61
CA GLY A 123 -4.46 -11.46 9.61
C GLY A 123 -2.97 -11.61 9.86
N LYS A 124 -2.32 -12.39 9.01
CA LYS A 124 -0.87 -12.55 9.00
C LYS A 124 -0.30 -11.73 7.87
N THR A 125 0.59 -10.80 8.17
CA THR A 125 1.36 -10.06 7.17
C THR A 125 2.84 -10.31 7.37
N THR A 126 3.50 -10.98 6.43
CA THR A 126 4.92 -11.35 6.51
C THR A 126 5.71 -10.60 5.45
N PHE A 127 6.79 -9.94 5.86
CA PHE A 127 7.67 -9.18 4.99
C PHE A 127 9.00 -9.90 4.77
N ILE A 128 9.51 -9.86 3.55
CA ILE A 128 10.79 -10.46 3.17
C ILE A 128 11.66 -9.41 2.51
N GLU A 129 12.87 -9.18 3.04
CA GLU A 129 13.75 -8.07 2.64
C GLU A 129 15.19 -8.54 2.43
N GLU A 130 15.88 -8.02 1.41
CA GLU A 130 17.27 -8.41 1.11
C GLU A 130 18.33 -7.84 2.06
N ASP A 131 18.05 -6.69 2.68
CA ASP A 131 19.04 -5.97 3.49
C ASP A 131 18.82 -6.21 4.99
N PRO A 132 19.65 -7.04 5.65
CA PRO A 132 19.47 -7.36 7.06
C PRO A 132 19.59 -6.14 7.97
N LYS A 133 20.41 -5.15 7.60
CA LYS A 133 20.52 -3.92 8.40
C LYS A 133 19.24 -3.08 8.30
N TRP A 134 18.62 -3.07 7.12
CA TRP A 134 17.35 -2.39 6.93
C TRP A 134 16.24 -3.03 7.77
N VAL A 135 16.18 -4.37 7.80
CA VAL A 135 15.26 -5.11 8.68
C VAL A 135 15.45 -4.71 10.14
N GLU A 136 16.69 -4.70 10.64
CA GLU A 136 16.98 -4.29 12.02
C GLU A 136 16.54 -2.84 12.32
N ILE A 137 16.72 -1.92 11.36
CA ILE A 137 16.33 -0.51 11.52
C ILE A 137 14.81 -0.38 11.61
N VAL A 138 14.08 -1.02 10.70
CA VAL A 138 12.61 -0.93 10.66
C VAL A 138 11.99 -1.56 11.90
N LEU A 139 12.43 -2.77 12.29
CA LEU A 139 11.89 -3.47 13.46
C LEU A 139 12.18 -2.78 14.80
N LYS A 140 13.22 -1.95 14.90
CA LYS A 140 13.41 -1.08 16.08
C LYS A 140 12.30 -0.04 16.25
N THR A 141 11.73 0.42 15.13
CA THR A 141 10.69 1.46 15.13
C THR A 141 9.28 0.90 15.02
N ALA A 142 9.12 -0.32 14.51
CA ALA A 142 7.85 -1.00 14.36
C ALA A 142 8.03 -2.49 14.74
N PRO A 143 8.16 -2.81 16.05
CA PRO A 143 8.50 -4.15 16.52
C PRO A 143 7.42 -5.20 16.24
N ASP A 144 6.19 -4.76 15.99
CA ASP A 144 5.06 -5.64 15.67
C ASP A 144 5.06 -6.13 14.21
N LEU A 145 5.94 -5.60 13.36
CA LEU A 145 6.08 -6.09 11.99
C LEU A 145 6.79 -7.44 11.98
N HIS A 146 6.23 -8.37 11.20
CA HIS A 146 6.79 -9.71 11.06
C HIS A 146 7.64 -9.80 9.80
N ALA A 147 8.95 -9.60 9.93
CA ALA A 147 9.86 -9.47 8.81
C ALA A 147 11.09 -10.39 8.91
N TYR A 148 11.55 -10.91 7.77
CA TYR A 148 12.76 -11.73 7.69
C TYR A 148 13.77 -11.16 6.69
N PRO A 149 15.05 -11.07 7.07
CA PRO A 149 16.10 -10.84 6.11
C PRO A 149 16.36 -12.11 5.30
N VAL A 150 16.51 -11.98 3.99
CA VAL A 150 16.80 -13.09 3.07
C VAL A 150 17.91 -12.74 2.11
N LYS A 151 18.51 -13.76 1.49
CA LYS A 151 19.51 -13.57 0.45
C LYS A 151 18.97 -14.07 -0.88
N TYR A 152 18.83 -13.15 -1.84
CA TYR A 152 18.55 -13.51 -3.22
C TYR A 152 19.83 -14.04 -3.90
N ARG A 153 19.65 -15.02 -4.79
CA ARG A 153 20.74 -15.68 -5.52
C ARG A 153 20.79 -15.33 -7.01
N THR A 154 19.95 -14.39 -7.43
CA THR A 154 19.83 -13.93 -8.83
C THR A 154 20.01 -12.43 -8.90
N GLU A 155 20.68 -11.95 -9.94
CA GLU A 155 20.90 -10.54 -10.25
C GLU A 155 20.11 -10.12 -11.48
N LEU A 156 19.76 -8.83 -11.57
CA LEU A 156 18.97 -8.26 -12.66
C LEU A 156 19.56 -8.56 -14.04
N LYS A 157 20.89 -8.50 -14.16
CA LYS A 157 21.62 -8.76 -15.41
C LYS A 157 21.45 -10.19 -15.94
N GLU A 158 21.05 -11.14 -15.09
CA GLU A 158 20.86 -12.54 -15.45
C GLU A 158 19.46 -12.82 -16.03
N ALA A 159 18.59 -11.81 -16.16
CA ALA A 159 17.18 -11.99 -16.52
C ALA A 159 16.96 -12.86 -17.78
N ASP A 160 17.68 -12.59 -18.86
CA ASP A 160 17.50 -13.30 -20.14
C ASP A 160 18.08 -14.74 -20.06
N ASP A 161 19.17 -14.94 -19.31
CA ASP A 161 19.75 -16.27 -19.04
C ASP A 161 18.84 -17.13 -18.15
N LEU A 162 18.18 -16.53 -17.16
CA LEU A 162 17.25 -17.21 -16.27
C LEU A 162 16.01 -17.71 -17.02
N LEU A 163 15.50 -16.95 -17.99
CA LEU A 163 14.42 -17.40 -18.87
C LEU A 163 14.85 -18.55 -19.77
N SER A 164 16.08 -18.48 -20.29
CA SER A 164 16.65 -19.57 -21.10
C SER A 164 16.81 -20.85 -20.27
N HIS A 165 17.34 -20.74 -19.05
CA HIS A 165 17.47 -21.85 -18.08
C HIS A 165 16.12 -22.48 -17.76
N TYR A 166 15.12 -21.66 -17.42
CA TYR A 166 13.75 -22.11 -17.11
C TYR A 166 13.17 -23.02 -18.20
N ARG A 167 13.38 -22.68 -19.47
CA ARG A 167 12.83 -23.42 -20.61
C ARG A 167 13.45 -24.80 -20.82
N SER A 168 14.67 -25.01 -20.31
CA SER A 168 15.38 -26.28 -20.43
C SER A 168 15.44 -27.09 -19.14
N GLU A 169 15.20 -26.48 -17.98
CA GLU A 169 15.36 -27.12 -16.67
C GLU A 169 14.03 -27.75 -16.18
N PRO A 170 13.91 -29.09 -16.15
CA PRO A 170 12.66 -29.75 -15.78
C PRO A 170 12.15 -29.43 -14.38
N SER A 171 13.03 -29.11 -13.43
CA SER A 171 12.64 -28.70 -12.07
C SER A 171 12.04 -27.30 -11.98
N CYS A 172 12.10 -26.51 -13.07
CA CYS A 172 11.40 -25.23 -13.16
C CYS A 172 10.04 -25.34 -13.86
N PHE A 173 9.70 -26.47 -14.48
CA PHE A 173 8.44 -26.60 -15.23
C PHE A 173 7.23 -26.50 -14.31
N PRO A 174 6.11 -25.90 -14.76
CA PRO A 174 4.95 -25.65 -13.90
C PRO A 174 4.43 -26.89 -13.17
N SER A 175 4.48 -28.07 -13.80
CA SER A 175 4.01 -29.34 -13.23
C SER A 175 4.95 -29.95 -12.19
N LYS A 176 6.20 -29.47 -12.12
CA LYS A 176 7.28 -30.03 -11.28
C LYS A 176 7.91 -28.99 -10.36
N ALA A 177 7.60 -27.71 -10.52
CA ALA A 177 8.23 -26.62 -9.81
C ALA A 177 7.91 -26.67 -8.31
N TYR A 178 8.97 -26.61 -7.51
CA TYR A 178 8.92 -26.46 -6.06
C TYR A 178 9.99 -25.44 -5.62
N LEU A 179 9.83 -24.86 -4.43
CA LEU A 179 10.73 -23.81 -3.95
C LEU A 179 11.76 -24.35 -2.96
N ARG A 180 11.32 -24.98 -1.87
CA ARG A 180 12.21 -25.43 -0.79
C ARG A 180 13.25 -26.44 -1.30
N GLY A 181 14.52 -26.05 -1.28
CA GLY A 181 15.65 -26.91 -1.67
C GLY A 181 15.75 -27.19 -3.17
N ASN A 182 15.08 -26.42 -4.03
CA ASN A 182 15.21 -26.56 -5.48
C ASN A 182 16.43 -25.80 -6.00
N ASP A 183 17.62 -26.38 -5.85
CA ASP A 183 18.85 -25.75 -6.33
C ASP A 183 19.11 -25.94 -7.83
N GLN A 184 18.37 -26.85 -8.48
CA GLN A 184 18.43 -27.04 -9.94
C GLN A 184 17.72 -25.89 -10.67
N CYS A 185 16.58 -25.44 -10.16
CA CYS A 185 15.89 -24.28 -10.72
C CYS A 185 16.43 -22.97 -10.16
N ARG A 186 17.30 -22.27 -10.91
CA ARG A 186 17.91 -20.98 -10.47
C ARG A 186 16.90 -19.93 -10.00
N LEU A 187 15.69 -19.92 -10.56
CA LEU A 187 14.61 -19.00 -10.18
C LEU A 187 13.90 -19.34 -8.86
N ALA A 188 14.04 -20.56 -8.35
CA ALA A 188 13.46 -20.93 -7.07
C ALA A 188 14.17 -20.19 -5.92
N LEU A 189 13.41 -19.57 -5.02
CA LEU A 189 13.94 -18.98 -3.80
C LEU A 189 14.15 -20.08 -2.75
N THR A 190 15.41 -20.49 -2.57
CA THR A 190 15.82 -21.49 -1.56
C THR A 190 16.44 -20.81 -0.34
N GLY A 191 16.44 -21.49 0.82
CA GLY A 191 17.04 -20.97 2.06
C GLY A 191 16.22 -19.92 2.82
N PHE A 192 14.99 -19.61 2.38
CA PHE A 192 14.07 -18.71 3.07
C PHE A 192 13.47 -19.35 4.34
N PRO A 193 12.82 -18.59 5.24
CA PRO A 193 12.19 -19.12 6.46
C PRO A 193 11.13 -20.19 6.17
N ASN A 194 10.92 -21.14 7.09
CA ASN A 194 9.91 -22.20 6.92
C ASN A 194 8.51 -21.63 6.64
N GLU A 195 8.12 -20.55 7.31
CA GLU A 195 6.84 -19.90 7.12
C GLU A 195 6.58 -19.45 5.67
N PHE A 196 7.62 -19.00 4.96
CA PHE A 196 7.52 -18.63 3.54
C PHE A 196 7.02 -19.80 2.68
N TYR A 197 7.49 -21.02 2.98
CA TYR A 197 7.12 -22.22 2.23
C TYR A 197 5.85 -22.91 2.74
N ASP A 198 5.63 -22.88 4.05
CA ASP A 198 4.58 -23.68 4.71
C ASP A 198 3.23 -22.98 4.76
N THR A 199 3.21 -21.65 4.54
CA THR A 199 1.98 -20.85 4.54
C THR A 199 1.35 -20.85 3.15
N GLU A 200 0.04 -21.12 3.09
CA GLU A 200 -0.76 -20.85 1.89
C GLU A 200 -1.12 -19.37 1.83
N TRP A 201 -0.45 -18.63 0.95
CA TRP A 201 -0.63 -17.19 0.81
C TRP A 201 -1.89 -16.86 -0.01
N ASP A 202 -2.76 -16.02 0.57
CA ASP A 202 -3.95 -15.49 -0.09
C ASP A 202 -3.61 -14.31 -0.98
N LEU A 203 -2.74 -13.44 -0.48
CA LEU A 203 -2.24 -12.25 -1.15
C LEU A 203 -0.71 -12.28 -1.18
N ILE A 204 -0.13 -11.88 -2.31
CA ILE A 204 1.31 -11.71 -2.48
C ILE A 204 1.56 -10.35 -3.13
N MET A 205 2.25 -9.44 -2.45
CA MET A 205 2.77 -8.19 -3.02
C MET A 205 4.24 -8.38 -3.37
N ILE A 206 4.58 -8.18 -4.63
CA ILE A 206 5.94 -8.19 -5.12
C ILE A 206 6.36 -6.73 -5.31
N ASP A 207 6.89 -6.11 -4.24
CA ASP A 207 7.46 -4.76 -4.26
C ASP A 207 8.98 -4.69 -4.05
N ALA A 208 9.64 -5.84 -4.07
CA ALA A 208 11.08 -5.98 -3.96
C ALA A 208 11.49 -7.35 -4.56
N PRO A 209 12.79 -7.62 -4.74
CA PRO A 209 13.96 -6.79 -4.42
C PRO A 209 14.12 -5.56 -5.32
N ARG A 210 15.07 -4.68 -4.95
CA ARG A 210 15.35 -3.35 -5.54
C ARG A 210 15.39 -3.30 -7.09
N GLY A 211 16.13 -4.19 -7.72
CA GLY A 211 16.20 -4.33 -9.19
C GLY A 211 16.51 -3.05 -9.99
N TYR A 212 17.25 -2.07 -9.45
CA TYR A 212 17.54 -0.78 -10.13
C TYR A 212 18.94 -0.67 -10.77
N PHE A 213 19.82 -1.66 -10.57
CA PHE A 213 21.12 -1.78 -11.25
C PHE A 213 21.43 -3.24 -11.61
N PRO A 214 22.33 -3.51 -12.58
CA PRO A 214 22.53 -4.85 -13.14
C PRO A 214 22.90 -5.93 -12.10
N GLU A 215 23.73 -5.60 -11.12
CA GLU A 215 24.18 -6.51 -10.06
C GLU A 215 23.21 -6.59 -8.87
N ALA A 216 22.15 -5.77 -8.86
CA ALA A 216 21.14 -5.83 -7.81
C ALA A 216 20.31 -7.10 -7.96
N PRO A 217 19.80 -7.66 -6.86
CA PRO A 217 18.74 -8.66 -6.96
C PRO A 217 17.52 -8.07 -7.66
N GLY A 218 17.02 -8.78 -8.67
CA GLY A 218 15.84 -8.42 -9.44
C GLY A 218 14.61 -9.24 -9.07
N ARG A 219 13.42 -8.78 -9.47
CA ARG A 219 12.12 -9.38 -9.10
C ARG A 219 11.82 -10.73 -9.78
N MET A 220 12.70 -11.22 -10.65
CA MET A 220 12.53 -12.47 -11.41
C MET A 220 12.17 -13.67 -10.53
N ALA A 221 12.97 -13.93 -9.50
CA ALA A 221 12.78 -15.09 -8.61
C ALA A 221 11.55 -14.92 -7.69
N ALA A 222 11.21 -13.68 -7.31
CA ALA A 222 9.99 -13.39 -6.55
C ALA A 222 8.73 -13.63 -7.39
N ILE A 223 8.73 -13.19 -8.66
CA ILE A 223 7.63 -13.42 -9.62
C ILE A 223 7.44 -14.92 -9.87
N PHE A 224 8.54 -15.66 -10.13
CA PHE A 224 8.49 -17.11 -10.29
C PHE A 224 7.94 -17.79 -9.02
N SER A 225 8.43 -17.39 -7.84
CA SER A 225 8.00 -17.99 -6.58
C SER A 225 6.52 -17.76 -6.28
N ALA A 226 6.00 -16.56 -6.55
CA ALA A 226 4.58 -16.27 -6.41
C ALA A 226 3.72 -17.15 -7.33
N ALA A 227 4.16 -17.37 -8.57
CA ALA A 227 3.47 -18.26 -9.50
C ALA A 227 3.47 -19.72 -9.02
N VAL A 228 4.61 -20.21 -8.51
CA VAL A 228 4.72 -21.57 -7.96
C VAL A 228 3.86 -21.74 -6.70
N MET A 229 3.89 -20.78 -5.77
CA MET A 229 3.07 -20.79 -4.55
C MET A 229 1.59 -20.80 -4.87
N ALA A 230 1.13 -19.90 -5.75
CA ALA A 230 -0.27 -19.80 -6.11
C ALA A 230 -0.80 -21.09 -6.73
N ARG A 231 -0.01 -21.72 -7.62
CA ARG A 231 -0.39 -22.97 -8.30
C ARG A 231 -0.32 -24.17 -7.37
N ASN A 232 0.70 -24.27 -6.52
CA ASN A 232 0.87 -25.39 -5.59
C ASN A 232 -0.02 -25.30 -4.34
N ARG A 233 -0.81 -24.23 -4.21
CA ARG A 233 -1.82 -24.09 -3.16
C ARG A 233 -2.75 -25.31 -3.19
N LYS A 234 -2.92 -25.95 -2.03
CA LYS A 234 -3.79 -27.10 -1.81
C LYS A 234 -5.25 -26.66 -1.62
N GLY A 235 -5.45 -25.52 -0.96
CA GLY A 235 -6.77 -24.91 -0.80
C GLY A 235 -7.42 -24.53 -2.13
N SER A 236 -8.76 -24.52 -2.15
CA SER A 236 -9.53 -23.98 -3.27
C SER A 236 -9.41 -22.46 -3.34
N GLY A 237 -9.58 -21.90 -4.54
CA GLY A 237 -9.68 -20.46 -4.74
C GLY A 237 -8.55 -19.93 -5.61
N VAL A 238 -8.27 -18.64 -5.45
CA VAL A 238 -7.21 -17.92 -6.17
C VAL A 238 -6.26 -17.28 -5.16
N THR A 239 -5.00 -17.16 -5.54
CA THR A 239 -4.05 -16.27 -4.88
C THR A 239 -4.01 -14.96 -5.65
N HIS A 240 -4.20 -13.85 -4.93
CA HIS A 240 -4.10 -12.50 -5.48
C HIS A 240 -2.63 -12.08 -5.49
N VAL A 241 -2.06 -11.86 -6.68
CA VAL A 241 -0.67 -11.43 -6.84
C VAL A 241 -0.64 -9.99 -7.36
N PHE A 242 0.07 -9.12 -6.66
CA PHE A 242 0.29 -7.73 -7.02
C PHE A 242 1.76 -7.56 -7.39
N LEU A 243 2.03 -7.07 -8.60
CA LEU A 243 3.38 -6.81 -9.07
C LEU A 243 3.53 -5.32 -9.37
N HIS A 244 4.45 -4.67 -8.67
CA HIS A 244 4.80 -3.27 -8.89
C HIS A 244 5.95 -3.12 -9.91
N ASP A 245 6.25 -1.88 -10.30
CA ASP A 245 7.27 -1.52 -11.31
C ASP A 245 7.09 -2.16 -12.70
N ILE A 246 5.85 -2.36 -13.17
CA ILE A 246 5.58 -3.00 -14.46
C ILE A 246 5.96 -2.16 -15.71
N ASP A 247 6.36 -0.91 -15.50
CA ASP A 247 6.98 -0.07 -16.51
C ASP A 247 8.39 -0.56 -16.89
N ARG A 248 9.03 -1.36 -16.04
CA ARG A 248 10.34 -1.97 -16.31
C ARG A 248 10.21 -3.22 -17.19
N ARG A 249 11.21 -3.42 -18.06
CA ARG A 249 11.23 -4.54 -19.03
C ARG A 249 11.17 -5.91 -18.36
N VAL A 250 11.98 -6.12 -17.34
CA VAL A 250 12.19 -7.44 -16.73
C VAL A 250 10.93 -7.88 -15.99
N GLU A 251 10.35 -7.01 -15.18
CA GLU A 251 9.10 -7.23 -14.45
C GLU A 251 7.98 -7.59 -15.41
N LYS A 252 7.81 -6.80 -16.48
CA LYS A 252 6.79 -7.05 -17.50
C LYS A 252 6.99 -8.37 -18.24
N LEU A 253 8.24 -8.72 -18.58
CA LEU A 253 8.57 -9.97 -19.26
C LEU A 253 8.26 -11.18 -18.36
N PHE A 254 8.74 -11.16 -17.13
CA PHE A 254 8.53 -12.24 -16.16
C PHE A 254 7.06 -12.36 -15.73
N ALA A 255 6.32 -11.25 -15.63
CA ALA A 255 4.89 -11.28 -15.34
C ALA A 255 4.10 -12.01 -16.44
N ASN A 256 4.39 -11.70 -17.71
CA ASN A 256 3.72 -12.34 -18.84
C ASN A 256 4.08 -13.84 -18.94
N GLU A 257 5.31 -14.21 -18.58
CA GLU A 257 5.78 -15.60 -18.60
C GLU A 257 5.21 -16.43 -17.44
N PHE A 258 5.18 -15.92 -16.21
CA PHE A 258 4.88 -16.73 -15.02
C PHE A 258 3.48 -16.46 -14.42
N LEU A 259 3.02 -15.22 -14.42
CA LEU A 259 1.72 -14.82 -13.83
C LEU A 259 0.57 -14.89 -14.86
N CYS A 260 0.90 -14.88 -16.15
CA CYS A 260 0.01 -14.99 -17.29
C CYS A 260 -0.99 -13.86 -17.46
N LYS A 261 -1.00 -13.25 -18.65
CA LYS A 261 -1.94 -12.20 -19.00
C LYS A 261 -3.42 -12.63 -18.89
N LYS A 262 -3.72 -13.93 -19.07
CA LYS A 262 -5.09 -14.48 -18.87
C LYS A 262 -5.60 -14.37 -17.43
N TYR A 263 -4.71 -14.23 -16.46
CA TYR A 263 -5.05 -14.05 -15.04
C TYR A 263 -4.93 -12.58 -14.58
N LEU A 264 -4.58 -11.65 -15.47
CA LEU A 264 -4.52 -10.22 -15.17
C LEU A 264 -5.94 -9.66 -14.99
N VAL A 265 -6.25 -9.16 -13.81
CA VAL A 265 -7.57 -8.60 -13.47
C VAL A 265 -7.64 -7.11 -13.81
N LYS A 266 -6.69 -6.33 -13.29
CA LYS A 266 -6.60 -4.89 -13.52
C LYS A 266 -5.17 -4.38 -13.28
N GLY A 267 -4.89 -3.17 -13.73
CA GLY A 267 -3.66 -2.45 -13.43
C GLY A 267 -3.90 -0.96 -13.33
N PHE A 268 -3.08 -0.27 -12.54
CA PHE A 268 -3.08 1.18 -12.41
C PHE A 268 -1.66 1.67 -12.14
N GLY A 269 -1.24 2.75 -12.80
CA GLY A 269 0.13 3.23 -12.70
C GLY A 269 1.13 2.13 -13.05
N ARG A 270 2.00 1.79 -12.09
CA ARG A 270 3.03 0.76 -12.22
C ARG A 270 2.65 -0.59 -11.59
N LEU A 271 1.43 -0.71 -11.07
CA LEU A 271 0.96 -1.92 -10.40
C LEU A 271 0.02 -2.74 -11.31
N TRP A 272 0.27 -4.05 -11.40
CA TRP A 272 -0.64 -5.05 -11.97
C TRP A 272 -1.15 -6.01 -10.90
N HIS A 273 -2.44 -6.37 -10.97
CA HIS A 273 -3.09 -7.34 -10.10
C HIS A 273 -3.56 -8.57 -10.90
N PHE A 274 -3.14 -9.75 -10.44
CA PHE A 274 -3.49 -11.05 -10.99
C PHE A 274 -4.30 -11.89 -10.00
N GLU A 275 -5.15 -12.76 -10.53
CA GLU A 275 -5.85 -13.82 -9.77
C GLU A 275 -5.44 -15.18 -10.33
N ILE A 276 -4.51 -15.85 -9.64
CA ILE A 276 -3.95 -17.12 -10.11
C ILE A 276 -4.68 -18.27 -9.40
N PRO A 277 -5.34 -19.18 -10.13
CA PRO A 277 -6.05 -20.29 -9.52
C PRO A 277 -5.09 -21.33 -8.93
N SER A 278 -5.53 -22.05 -7.91
CA SER A 278 -4.79 -23.20 -7.38
C SER A 278 -4.83 -24.40 -8.34
N ALA A 279 -3.91 -25.36 -8.13
CA ALA A 279 -3.85 -26.60 -8.93
C ALA A 279 -5.18 -27.36 -8.94
N VAL A 280 -5.96 -27.30 -7.86
CA VAL A 280 -7.29 -27.92 -7.77
C VAL A 280 -8.26 -27.38 -8.82
N ASN A 281 -8.09 -26.11 -9.21
CA ASN A 281 -8.96 -25.39 -10.14
C ASN A 281 -8.34 -25.25 -11.55
N MET A 282 -7.10 -25.71 -11.74
CA MET A 282 -6.45 -25.69 -13.05
C MET A 282 -6.77 -26.98 -13.81
N THR A 283 -7.33 -26.87 -15.02
CA THR A 283 -7.33 -27.99 -15.97
C THR A 283 -5.87 -28.32 -16.30
N THR A 284 -5.47 -29.57 -16.09
CA THR A 284 -4.10 -30.06 -16.33
C THR A 284 -3.55 -29.56 -17.66
N HIS A 285 -2.59 -28.65 -17.62
CA HIS A 285 -1.80 -28.28 -18.78
C HIS A 285 -0.49 -29.07 -18.71
N ASP A 286 -0.33 -30.06 -19.59
CA ASP A 286 0.94 -30.75 -19.88
C ASP A 286 1.94 -29.84 -20.64
N GLY A 287 1.79 -28.53 -20.54
CA GLY A 287 2.66 -27.56 -21.19
C GLY A 287 3.97 -27.35 -20.43
N SER A 288 5.06 -27.14 -21.17
CA SER A 288 6.34 -26.69 -20.60
C SER A 288 6.28 -25.24 -20.07
N GLY A 289 5.25 -24.49 -20.46
CA GLY A 289 5.03 -23.07 -20.17
C GLY A 289 4.14 -22.80 -18.96
N PHE A 290 4.44 -21.76 -18.18
CA PHE A 290 3.50 -21.28 -17.15
C PHE A 290 2.23 -20.70 -17.78
N CYS A 291 2.38 -20.10 -18.96
CA CYS A 291 1.33 -19.60 -19.85
C CYS A 291 1.51 -20.29 -21.20
#